data_AF-A0A645IPN3-F1
#
_entry.id   AF-A0A645IPN3-F1
#
_cell.length_a   1.000
_cell.length_b   1.000
_cell.length_c   1.000
_cell.angle_alpha   90.00
_cell.angle_beta   90.00
_cell.angle_gamma   90.00
#
_symmetry.space_group_name_H-M   'P 1'
#
loop_
_entity.id
_entity.type
_entity.pdbx_description
1 polymer ?
#
loop_
_entity_poly.entity_id
_entity_poly.type
_entity_poly.pdbx_seq_one_letter_code
_entity_poly.pdbx_strand_id
1 'polypeptide(L)'
;MLQGVIDSKEADEDTRKEAATELGNIASIMDKESAMETLIKAKGFEDAVVVVGEEDVTVVVSSKGLTSAEISKIKEVVMSETSAKAENIKIIEVS
;
A
#
# COMPACT_ATOMS: atom_id res chain seq x y z
N MET A 1 20.40 23.70 31.55
CA MET A 1 21.62 23.62 30.73
C MET A 1 21.32 22.70 29.56
N LEU A 2 21.02 23.28 28.39
CA LEU A 2 20.57 22.60 27.16
C LEU A 2 21.67 22.64 26.08
N GLN A 3 22.94 22.63 26.52
CA GLN A 3 24.07 23.10 25.71
C GLN A 3 25.14 22.02 25.53
N GLY A 4 24.73 20.75 25.41
CA GLY A 4 25.68 19.63 25.31
C GLY A 4 25.19 18.37 24.61
N VAL A 5 24.03 18.38 23.93
CA VAL A 5 23.54 17.23 23.14
C VAL A 5 23.12 17.65 21.72
N ILE A 6 23.67 18.78 21.25
CA ILE A 6 23.51 19.29 19.88
C ILE A 6 24.91 19.31 19.21
N ASP A 7 25.67 18.25 19.45
CA ASP A 7 27.02 18.01 18.94
C ASP A 7 27.06 16.49 18.68
N SER A 8 27.16 15.93 17.48
CA SER A 8 27.56 16.50 16.20
C SER A 8 27.13 15.57 15.06
N LYS A 9 26.44 16.12 14.06
CA LYS A 9 26.84 16.15 12.64
C LYS A 9 27.15 14.86 11.85
N GLU A 10 26.96 13.66 12.41
CA GLU A 10 27.15 12.38 11.68
C GLU A 10 25.84 11.62 11.44
N ALA A 11 24.74 11.99 12.11
CA ALA A 11 23.41 11.39 11.91
C ALA A 11 22.67 11.91 10.65
N ASP A 12 23.32 12.73 9.81
CA ASP A 12 22.63 13.61 8.88
C ASP A 12 22.69 13.21 7.39
N GLU A 13 23.54 12.25 6.99
CA GLU A 13 23.55 11.77 5.58
C GLU A 13 22.88 10.42 5.42
N ASP A 14 23.14 9.45 6.31
CA ASP A 14 22.52 8.13 6.26
C ASP A 14 21.02 8.21 6.55
N THR A 15 20.60 8.89 7.62
CA THR A 15 19.17 9.08 7.94
C THR A 15 18.44 9.91 6.89
N ARG A 16 19.10 10.88 6.24
CA ARG A 16 18.50 11.60 5.10
C ARG A 16 18.37 10.72 3.86
N LYS A 17 19.34 9.84 3.59
CA LYS A 17 19.27 8.85 2.50
C LYS A 17 18.21 7.80 2.75
N GLU A 18 18.10 7.30 3.98
CA GLU A 18 17.06 6.38 4.40
C GLU A 18 15.69 7.04 4.25
N ALA A 19 15.50 8.26 4.77
CA ALA A 19 14.27 9.01 4.59
C ALA A 19 13.94 9.28 3.10
N ALA A 20 14.94 9.58 2.27
CA ALA A 20 14.75 9.77 0.83
C ALA A 20 14.38 8.45 0.11
N THR A 21 14.95 7.33 0.56
CA THR A 21 14.62 5.99 0.04
C THR A 21 13.21 5.58 0.46
N GLU A 22 12.85 5.86 1.72
CA GLU A 22 11.52 5.61 2.27
C GLU A 22 10.46 6.47 1.57
N LEU A 23 10.75 7.73 1.27
CA LEU A 23 9.93 8.58 0.41
C LEU A 23 9.72 7.99 -0.99
N GLY A 24 10.78 7.45 -1.60
CA GLY A 24 10.68 6.78 -2.91
C GLY A 24 9.84 5.50 -2.86
N ASN A 25 9.93 4.74 -1.77
CA ASN A 25 9.09 3.59 -1.52
C ASN A 25 7.63 3.99 -1.31
N ILE A 26 7.36 5.03 -0.51
CA ILE A 26 6.00 5.56 -0.31
C ILE A 26 5.40 6.01 -1.64
N ALA A 27 6.16 6.72 -2.48
CA ALA A 27 5.68 7.13 -3.81
C ALA A 27 5.35 5.91 -4.69
N SER A 28 6.23 4.92 -4.71
CA SER A 28 6.00 3.67 -5.46
C SER A 28 4.80 2.88 -4.93
N ILE A 29 4.60 2.88 -3.61
CA ILE A 29 3.43 2.28 -2.96
C ILE A 29 2.17 3.02 -3.39
N MET A 30 2.16 4.36 -3.33
CA MET A 30 1.01 5.18 -3.71
C MET A 30 0.64 4.99 -5.19
N ASP A 31 1.64 4.90 -6.08
CA ASP A 31 1.40 4.59 -7.50
C ASP A 31 0.77 3.20 -7.67
N LYS A 32 1.27 2.19 -6.93
CA LYS A 32 0.72 0.83 -6.94
C LYS A 32 -0.70 0.79 -6.39
N GLU A 33 -0.98 1.47 -5.28
CA GLU A 33 -2.31 1.60 -4.70
C GLU A 33 -3.29 2.18 -5.74
N SER A 34 -2.94 3.32 -6.34
CA SER A 34 -3.76 3.97 -7.36
C SER A 34 -3.95 3.10 -8.60
N ALA A 35 -2.93 2.37 -9.04
CA ALA A 35 -3.02 1.44 -10.17
C ALA A 35 -3.98 0.29 -9.85
N MET A 36 -3.86 -0.32 -8.68
CA MET A 36 -4.74 -1.40 -8.23
C MET A 36 -6.18 -0.92 -8.08
N GLU A 37 -6.42 0.22 -7.43
CA GLU A 37 -7.76 0.80 -7.33
C GLU A 37 -8.38 1.05 -8.70
N THR A 38 -7.59 1.57 -9.65
CA THR A 38 -8.06 1.82 -11.02
C THR A 38 -8.40 0.52 -11.73
N LEU A 39 -7.57 -0.51 -11.58
CA LEU A 39 -7.84 -1.85 -12.13
C LEU A 39 -9.09 -2.49 -11.53
N ILE A 40 -9.32 -2.30 -10.23
CA ILE A 40 -10.51 -2.77 -9.54
C ILE A 40 -11.73 -1.98 -10.06
N LYS A 41 -11.73 -0.65 -10.01
CA LYS A 41 -12.80 0.18 -10.59
C LYS A 41 -13.10 -0.19 -12.06
N ALA A 42 -12.07 -0.45 -12.87
CA ALA A 42 -12.21 -0.89 -14.27
C ALA A 42 -12.85 -2.28 -14.43
N LYS A 43 -12.81 -3.15 -13.42
CA LYS A 43 -13.52 -4.44 -13.41
C LYS A 43 -15.02 -4.30 -13.14
N GLY A 44 -15.50 -3.12 -12.75
CA GLY A 44 -16.93 -2.84 -12.51
C GLY A 44 -17.30 -2.54 -11.06
N PHE A 45 -16.31 -2.34 -10.17
CA PHE A 45 -16.57 -1.88 -8.81
C PHE A 45 -16.79 -0.37 -8.79
N GLU A 46 -17.76 0.09 -8.01
CA GLU A 46 -18.15 1.50 -7.95
C GLU A 46 -17.08 2.33 -7.23
N ASP A 47 -16.57 1.80 -6.12
CA ASP A 47 -15.47 2.39 -5.38
C ASP A 47 -14.51 1.30 -4.87
N ALA A 48 -13.22 1.60 -4.87
CA ALA A 48 -12.17 0.69 -4.43
C ALA A 48 -11.02 1.50 -3.86
N VAL A 49 -10.55 1.09 -2.69
CA VAL A 49 -9.42 1.66 -1.96
C VAL A 49 -8.43 0.54 -1.67
N VAL A 50 -7.17 0.75 -2.03
CA VAL A 50 -6.09 -0.21 -1.75
C VAL A 50 -5.09 0.46 -0.84
N VAL A 51 -4.74 -0.22 0.25
CA VAL A 51 -3.77 0.22 1.24
C VAL A 51 -2.68 -0.84 1.33
N VAL A 52 -1.47 -0.49 0.92
CA VAL A 52 -0.30 -1.34 1.02
C VAL A 52 0.48 -0.90 2.25
N GLY A 53 0.41 -1.70 3.31
CA GLY A 53 1.27 -1.55 4.48
C GLY A 53 2.67 -2.11 4.24
N GLU A 54 3.48 -2.17 5.30
CA GLU A 54 4.85 -2.69 5.24
C GLU A 54 4.90 -4.19 4.90
N GLU A 55 3.97 -5.00 5.44
CA GLU A 55 3.92 -6.45 5.20
C GLU A 55 2.55 -6.96 4.75
N ASP A 56 1.48 -6.18 4.96
CA ASP A 56 0.10 -6.54 4.63
C ASP A 56 -0.56 -5.57 3.65
N VAL A 57 -1.48 -6.10 2.86
CA VAL A 57 -2.24 -5.31 1.89
C VAL A 57 -3.72 -5.43 2.22
N THR A 58 -4.35 -4.29 2.45
CA THR A 58 -5.78 -4.20 2.69
C THR A 58 -6.47 -3.59 1.49
N VAL A 59 -7.42 -4.31 0.93
CA VAL A 59 -8.27 -3.85 -0.16
C VAL A 59 -9.67 -3.68 0.36
N VAL A 60 -10.20 -2.46 0.25
CA VAL A 60 -11.58 -2.13 0.57
C VAL A 60 -12.30 -1.88 -0.73
N VAL A 61 -13.41 -2.57 -0.98
CA VAL A 61 -14.19 -2.40 -2.20
C VAL A 61 -15.65 -2.18 -1.86
N SER A 62 -16.23 -1.15 -2.46
CA SER A 62 -17.65 -0.90 -2.40
C SER A 62 -18.38 -1.72 -3.44
N SER A 63 -19.12 -2.72 -2.97
CA SER A 63 -19.88 -3.63 -3.81
C SER A 63 -21.13 -4.10 -3.07
N LYS A 64 -22.22 -4.34 -3.81
CA LYS A 64 -23.47 -4.91 -3.27
C LYS A 64 -23.44 -6.43 -3.11
N GLY A 65 -22.26 -7.03 -3.23
CA GLY A 65 -22.01 -8.45 -3.02
C GLY A 65 -20.78 -8.88 -3.79
N LEU A 66 -19.66 -9.01 -3.08
CA LEU A 66 -18.46 -9.60 -3.67
C LEU A 66 -18.65 -11.10 -3.87
N THR A 67 -18.45 -11.56 -5.10
CA THR A 67 -18.38 -13.01 -5.36
C THR A 67 -16.99 -13.56 -5.06
N SER A 68 -16.87 -14.85 -4.72
CA SER A 68 -15.56 -15.49 -4.50
C SER A 68 -14.63 -15.39 -5.72
N ALA A 69 -15.20 -15.32 -6.93
CA ALA A 69 -14.48 -15.10 -8.18
C ALA A 69 -13.88 -13.69 -8.26
N GLU A 70 -14.60 -12.68 -7.77
CA GLU A 70 -14.11 -11.31 -7.68
C GLU A 70 -13.04 -11.14 -6.62
N ILE A 71 -13.24 -11.72 -5.44
CA ILE A 71 -12.24 -11.74 -4.38
C ILE A 71 -10.94 -12.36 -4.89
N SER A 72 -11.01 -13.47 -5.63
CA SER A 72 -9.83 -14.10 -6.23
C SER A 72 -9.15 -13.20 -7.27
N LYS A 73 -9.92 -12.53 -8.14
CA LYS A 73 -9.38 -11.58 -9.13
C LYS A 73 -8.67 -10.40 -8.47
N ILE A 74 -9.26 -9.83 -7.41
CA ILE A 74 -8.67 -8.74 -6.64
C ILE A 74 -7.36 -9.21 -6.02
N LYS A 75 -7.37 -10.37 -5.35
CA LYS A 75 -6.17 -10.97 -4.78
C LYS A 75 -5.07 -11.16 -5.82
N GLU A 76 -5.41 -11.67 -7.00
CA GLU A 76 -4.44 -11.90 -8.07
C GLU A 76 -3.81 -10.60 -8.59
N VAL A 77 -4.61 -9.55 -8.77
CA VAL A 77 -4.12 -8.21 -9.14
C VAL A 77 -3.17 -7.66 -8.08
N VAL A 78 -3.57 -7.75 -6.81
CA VAL A 78 -2.74 -7.26 -5.70
C VAL A 78 -1.42 -8.03 -5.63
N MET A 79 -1.46 -9.35 -5.73
CA MET A 79 -0.27 -10.20 -5.76
C MET A 79 0.65 -9.84 -6.93
N SER A 80 0.08 -9.54 -8.10
CA SER A 80 0.83 -9.17 -9.30
C SER A 80 1.55 -7.82 -9.16
N GLU A 81 0.92 -6.83 -8.51
CA GLU A 81 1.48 -5.46 -8.38
C GLU A 81 2.40 -5.30 -7.16
N THR A 82 2.09 -5.98 -6.06
CA THR A 82 2.79 -5.80 -4.77
C THR A 82 3.78 -6.92 -4.45
N SER A 83 3.73 -8.05 -5.16
CA SER A 83 4.41 -9.31 -4.78
C SER A 83 4.07 -9.80 -3.36
N ALA A 84 3.04 -9.23 -2.72
CA ALA A 84 2.56 -9.67 -1.42
C ALA A 84 1.95 -11.07 -1.53
N LYS A 85 2.09 -11.87 -0.46
CA LYS A 85 1.47 -13.19 -0.43
C LYS A 85 -0.03 -13.09 -0.19
N ALA A 86 -0.78 -14.05 -0.74
CA ALA A 86 -2.24 -14.14 -0.53
C ALA A 86 -2.68 -14.19 0.95
N GLU A 87 -1.80 -14.65 1.83
CA GLU A 87 -1.99 -14.73 3.29
C GLU A 87 -2.01 -13.34 3.94
N ASN A 88 -1.31 -12.37 3.35
CA ASN A 88 -1.19 -11.00 3.84
C ASN A 88 -2.21 -10.06 3.19
N ILE A 89 -3.05 -10.56 2.28
CA ILE A 89 -4.06 -9.76 1.57
C ILE A 89 -5.41 -9.89 2.28
N LYS A 90 -5.88 -8.79 2.85
CA LYS A 90 -7.23 -8.64 3.43
C LYS A 90 -8.13 -7.94 2.43
N ILE A 91 -9.29 -8.53 2.17
CA ILE A 91 -10.33 -7.92 1.33
C ILE A 91 -11.53 -7.64 2.22
N ILE A 92 -11.98 -6.39 2.23
CA ILE A 92 -13.10 -5.90 3.02
C ILE A 92 -14.14 -5.39 2.03
N GLU A 93 -15.35 -5.92 2.12
CA GLU A 93 -16.49 -5.39 1.38
C GLU A 93 -17.22 -4.33 2.21
N VAL A 94 -17.55 -3.21 1.59
CA VAL A 94 -18.41 -2.16 2.16
C VAL A 94 -19.65 -2.03 1.29
N SER A 95 -20.83 -2.04 1.91
CA SER A 95 -22.14 -2.06 1.24
C SER A 95 -23.00 -0.87 1.61
#